data_AF-A0A1G9CSN5-F1
#
_entry.id   AF-A0A1G9CSN5-F1
#
_cell.length_a   1.000
_cell.length_b   1.000
_cell.length_c   1.000
_cell.angle_alpha   90.00
_cell.angle_beta   90.00
_cell.angle_gamma   90.00
#
_symmetry.space_group_name_H-M   'P 1'
#
loop_
_entity.id
_entity.type
_entity.pdbx_description
1 polymer ?
#
loop_
_entity_poly.entity_id
_entity_poly.type
_entity_poly.pdbx_seq_one_letter_code
_entity_poly.pdbx_strand_id
1 'polypeptide(L)'
;MYFRFKKDNSELNDDGFLLVDSLLSLMTLLVITNILLPAMLVLVQYDSSTQSQLKFNRELYISLSGYDNFEDFKEDNDNFLVGQGEICDKIKEDLCVRIK
;
A
#
# COMPACT_ATOMS: atom_id res chain seq x y z
N MET A 1 -7.27 5.02 -73.08
CA MET A 1 -6.87 6.17 -72.24
C MET A 1 -6.18 5.60 -71.01
N TYR A 2 -4.85 5.66 -70.95
CA TYR A 2 -4.04 5.11 -69.86
C TYR A 2 -4.00 6.13 -68.70
N PHE A 3 -4.61 5.81 -67.57
CA PHE A 3 -4.42 6.58 -66.34
C PHE A 3 -3.15 6.08 -65.63
N ARG A 4 -2.04 6.81 -65.84
CA ARG A 4 -0.85 6.70 -64.99
C ARG A 4 -1.17 7.36 -63.65
N PHE A 5 -1.44 6.55 -62.63
CA PHE A 5 -1.34 7.02 -61.24
C PHE A 5 0.14 7.19 -60.90
N LYS A 6 0.56 8.44 -60.73
CA LYS A 6 1.84 8.79 -60.14
C LYS A 6 1.74 8.42 -58.65
N LYS A 7 2.41 7.35 -58.25
CA LYS A 7 2.55 6.93 -56.85
C LYS A 7 3.47 7.92 -56.16
N ASP A 8 2.89 8.89 -55.45
CA ASP A 8 3.62 9.74 -54.54
C ASP A 8 3.97 8.93 -53.28
N ASN A 9 5.27 8.84 -52.99
CA ASN A 9 5.86 8.09 -51.88
C ASN A 9 5.62 8.78 -50.52
N SER A 10 4.36 9.02 -50.15
CA SER A 10 4.00 9.72 -48.89
C SER A 10 3.43 8.79 -47.80
N GLU A 11 3.21 7.50 -48.10
CA GLU A 11 2.51 6.57 -47.19
C GLU A 11 3.42 5.88 -46.15
N LEU A 12 4.75 5.93 -46.32
CA LEU A 12 5.70 5.21 -45.46
C LEU A 12 6.10 5.96 -44.17
N ASN A 13 5.73 7.24 -44.04
CA ASN A 13 6.21 8.08 -42.93
C ASN A 13 5.27 8.09 -41.71
N ASP A 14 3.98 7.84 -41.91
CA ASP A 14 2.98 7.81 -40.83
C ASP A 14 3.06 6.52 -39.99
N ASP A 15 3.37 5.38 -40.63
CA ASP A 15 3.51 4.10 -39.93
C ASP A 15 4.67 4.12 -38.91
N GLY A 16 5.78 4.80 -39.24
CA GLY A 16 6.91 4.94 -38.32
C GLY A 16 6.57 5.76 -37.07
N PHE A 17 5.75 6.80 -37.22
CA PHE A 17 5.30 7.62 -36.10
C PHE A 17 4.34 6.85 -35.19
N LEU A 18 3.37 6.12 -35.76
CA LEU A 18 2.42 5.31 -35.01
C LEU A 18 3.06 4.10 -34.30
N LEU A 19 4.09 3.48 -34.90
CA LEU A 19 4.82 2.38 -34.28
C LEU A 19 5.65 2.84 -33.08
N VAL A 20 6.31 3.99 -33.18
CA VAL A 20 7.09 4.56 -32.07
C VAL A 20 6.16 4.96 -30.92
N ASP A 21 5.01 5.58 -31.22
CA ASP A 21 4.03 5.95 -30.20
C ASP A 21 3.39 4.71 -29.54
N SER A 22 3.13 3.66 -30.33
CA SER A 22 2.66 2.37 -29.80
C SER A 22 3.70 1.70 -28.90
N LEU A 23 4.99 1.76 -29.25
CA LEU A 23 6.08 1.24 -28.41
C LEU A 23 6.25 2.05 -27.13
N LEU A 24 6.14 3.37 -27.20
CA LEU A 24 6.19 4.25 -26.04
C LEU A 24 5.00 3.99 -25.10
N SER A 25 3.80 3.84 -25.66
CA SER A 25 2.59 3.44 -24.93
C SER A 25 2.75 2.08 -24.27
N LEU A 26 3.34 1.09 -24.96
CA LEU A 26 3.63 -0.21 -24.38
C LEU A 26 4.63 -0.13 -23.21
N MET A 27 5.71 0.64 -23.37
CA MET A 27 6.71 0.83 -22.32
C MET A 27 6.11 1.52 -21.09
N THR A 28 5.30 2.55 -21.29
CA THR A 28 4.62 3.25 -20.18
C THR A 28 3.62 2.31 -19.49
N LEU A 29 2.87 1.52 -20.25
CA LEU A 29 1.97 0.50 -19.69
C LEU A 29 2.73 -0.56 -18.87
N LEU A 30 3.91 -0.99 -19.33
CA LEU A 30 4.76 -1.93 -18.59
C LEU A 30 5.26 -1.33 -17.27
N VAL A 31 5.67 -0.06 -17.25
CA VAL A 31 6.06 0.64 -16.03
C VAL A 31 4.88 0.78 -15.07
N ILE A 32 3.70 1.14 -15.58
CA ILE A 32 2.48 1.26 -14.76
C ILE A 32 2.13 -0.09 -14.12
N THR A 33 2.11 -1.15 -14.92
CA THR A 33 1.66 -2.47 -14.47
C THR A 33 2.66 -3.20 -13.58
N ASN A 34 3.96 -3.09 -13.85
CA ASN A 34 4.97 -3.86 -13.12
C ASN A 34 5.59 -3.10 -11.94
N ILE A 35 5.49 -1.77 -11.91
CA ILE A 35 6.14 -0.95 -10.87
C ILE A 35 5.08 -0.19 -10.08
N LEU A 36 4.34 0.70 -10.74
CA LEU A 36 3.44 1.64 -10.05
C LEU A 36 2.27 0.93 -9.38
N LEU A 37 1.64 -0.02 -10.05
CA LEU A 37 0.51 -0.78 -9.50
C LEU A 37 0.91 -1.59 -8.25
N PRO A 38 1.95 -2.44 -8.28
CA PRO A 38 2.42 -3.15 -7.08
C PRO A 38 2.85 -2.21 -5.96
N ALA A 39 3.56 -1.12 -6.27
CA ALA A 39 3.97 -0.13 -5.27
C ALA A 39 2.76 0.51 -4.56
N MET A 40 1.73 0.90 -5.32
CA MET A 40 0.48 1.43 -4.77
C MET A 40 -0.22 0.42 -3.86
N LEU A 41 -0.32 -0.84 -4.28
CA LEU A 41 -0.94 -1.89 -3.46
C LEU A 41 -0.22 -2.09 -2.13
N VAL A 42 1.11 -2.13 -2.16
CA VAL A 42 1.95 -2.24 -0.96
C VAL A 42 1.75 -1.02 -0.06
N LEU A 43 1.77 0.20 -0.61
CA LEU A 43 1.57 1.43 0.17
C LEU A 43 0.21 1.45 0.86
N VAL A 44 -0.87 1.05 0.17
CA VAL A 44 -2.21 0.99 0.76
C VAL A 44 -2.28 -0.04 1.89
N GLN A 45 -1.65 -1.21 1.73
CA GLN A 45 -1.57 -2.21 2.79
C GLN A 45 -0.80 -1.70 4.01
N TYR A 46 0.34 -1.04 3.77
CA TYR A 46 1.15 -0.45 4.84
C TYR A 46 0.41 0.66 5.57
N ASP A 47 -0.28 1.55 4.86
CA ASP A 47 -1.07 2.62 5.49
C ASP A 47 -2.16 2.03 6.39
N SER A 48 -2.90 1.03 5.91
CA SER A 48 -3.92 0.35 6.70
C SER A 48 -3.37 -0.32 7.96
N SER A 49 -2.25 -1.05 7.83
CA SER A 49 -1.58 -1.71 8.96
C SER A 49 -1.04 -0.69 9.97
N THR A 50 -0.40 0.38 9.49
CA THR A 50 0.17 1.44 10.33
C THR A 50 -0.92 2.19 11.07
N GLN A 51 -2.06 2.49 10.43
CA GLN A 51 -3.20 3.11 11.11
C GLN A 51 -3.79 2.21 12.20
N SER A 52 -3.91 0.90 11.94
CA SER A 52 -4.37 -0.06 12.95
C SER A 52 -3.44 -0.07 14.17
N GLN A 53 -2.12 -0.10 13.93
CA GLN A 53 -1.14 -0.09 15.01
C GLN A 53 -1.09 1.24 15.77
N LEU A 54 -1.22 2.37 15.08
CA LEU A 54 -1.31 3.70 15.71
C LEU A 54 -2.56 3.80 16.60
N LYS A 55 -3.70 3.30 16.12
CA LYS A 55 -4.95 3.29 16.88
C LYS A 55 -4.82 2.43 18.14
N PHE A 56 -4.28 1.21 17.99
CA PHE A 56 -3.98 0.33 19.12
C PHE A 56 -3.06 1.00 20.15
N ASN A 57 -1.95 1.58 19.72
CA ASN A 57 -1.00 2.24 20.63
C ASN A 57 -1.65 3.41 21.39
N ARG A 58 -2.54 4.17 20.72
CA ARG A 58 -3.28 5.26 21.36
C ARG A 58 -4.27 4.73 22.39
N GLU A 59 -5.04 3.70 22.06
CA GLU A 59 -6.02 3.09 22.97
C GLU A 59 -5.31 2.48 24.19
N LEU A 60 -4.20 1.79 23.97
CA LEU A 60 -3.36 1.25 25.04
C LEU A 60 -2.82 2.36 25.95
N TYR A 61 -2.29 3.45 25.37
CA TYR A 61 -1.80 4.59 26.15
C TYR A 61 -2.91 5.25 26.99
N ILE A 62 -4.08 5.46 26.40
CA ILE A 62 -5.24 6.04 27.11
C ILE A 62 -5.67 5.12 28.25
N SER A 63 -5.74 3.81 27.98
CA SER A 63 -6.10 2.81 28.97
C SER A 63 -5.11 2.81 30.13
N LEU A 64 -3.80 2.72 29.85
CA LEU A 64 -2.74 2.78 30.86
C LEU A 64 -2.79 4.07 31.68
N SER A 65 -3.09 5.21 31.05
CA SER A 65 -3.20 6.50 31.74
C SER A 65 -4.40 6.59 32.70
N GLY A 66 -5.37 5.68 32.58
CA GLY A 66 -6.54 5.59 33.44
C GLY A 66 -6.30 4.84 34.76
N TYR A 67 -5.16 4.17 34.91
CA TYR A 67 -4.80 3.40 36.10
C TYR A 67 -3.62 4.07 36.83
N ASP A 68 -3.64 4.00 38.15
CA ASP A 68 -2.58 4.60 38.99
C ASP A 68 -1.27 3.79 38.92
N ASN A 69 -1.36 2.48 38.69
CA ASN A 69 -0.21 1.59 38.55
C ASN A 69 -0.46 0.50 37.48
N PHE A 70 0.62 -0.17 37.06
CA PHE A 70 0.56 -1.17 35.98
C PHE A 70 -0.15 -2.46 36.41
N GLU A 71 -0.04 -2.83 37.68
CA GLU A 71 -0.68 -3.99 38.27
C GLU A 71 -2.20 -3.87 38.25
N ASP A 72 -2.74 -2.70 38.59
CA ASP A 72 -4.18 -2.39 38.50
C ASP A 72 -4.63 -2.50 37.03
N PHE A 73 -3.87 -1.95 36.08
CA PHE A 73 -4.15 -2.13 34.66
C PHE A 73 -4.16 -3.62 34.25
N LYS A 74 -3.20 -4.40 34.75
CA LYS A 74 -3.06 -5.81 34.39
C LYS A 74 -4.24 -6.65 34.90
N GLU A 75 -4.76 -6.33 36.08
CA GLU A 75 -5.88 -7.07 36.69
C GLU A 75 -7.25 -6.62 36.17
N ASP A 76 -7.43 -5.31 35.96
CA ASP A 76 -8.76 -4.73 35.68
C ASP A 76 -9.00 -4.39 34.20
N ASN A 77 -8.01 -4.50 33.31
CA ASN A 77 -8.27 -4.25 31.89
C ASN A 77 -8.99 -5.43 31.22
N ASP A 78 -10.06 -5.13 30.47
CA ASP A 78 -10.83 -6.14 29.74
C ASP A 78 -10.42 -6.30 28.26
N ASN A 79 -9.67 -5.33 27.74
CA ASN A 79 -9.45 -5.14 26.30
C ASN A 79 -8.10 -5.66 25.79
N PHE A 80 -7.13 -5.90 26.69
CA PHE A 80 -5.76 -6.24 26.36
C PHE A 80 -5.32 -7.55 27.02
N LEU A 81 -4.46 -8.27 26.32
CA LEU A 81 -3.76 -9.45 26.83
C LEU A 81 -2.38 -9.01 27.31
N VAL A 82 -2.12 -9.17 28.60
CA VAL A 82 -0.83 -8.79 29.24
C VAL A 82 -0.08 -10.07 29.62
N GLY A 83 1.04 -10.35 28.96
CA GLY A 83 1.81 -11.57 29.20
C GLY A 83 3.25 -11.48 28.69
N GLN A 84 4.18 -12.23 29.30
CA GLN A 84 5.56 -12.43 28.80
C GLN A 84 6.37 -11.15 28.39
N GLY A 85 6.05 -9.98 28.97
CA GLY A 85 6.73 -8.72 28.62
C GLY A 85 6.14 -8.05 27.37
N GLU A 86 4.93 -8.39 26.98
CA GLU A 86 4.17 -7.76 25.91
C GLU A 86 2.71 -7.50 26.31
N ILE A 87 2.13 -6.50 25.66
CA ILE A 87 0.72 -6.15 25.76
C ILE A 87 0.14 -6.23 24.35
N CYS A 88 -0.85 -7.08 24.17
CA CYS A 88 -1.50 -7.32 22.89
C CYS A 88 -2.99 -6.96 22.95
N ASP A 89 -3.58 -6.67 21.79
CA ASP A 89 -5.04 -6.59 21.68
C ASP A 89 -5.66 -7.97 21.87
N LYS A 90 -6.77 -8.04 22.62
CA LYS A 90 -7.43 -9.31 22.95
C LYS A 90 -8.15 -9.96 21.77
N ILE A 91 -8.54 -9.17 20.77
CA ILE A 91 -9.25 -9.63 19.57
C ILE A 91 -8.24 -9.81 18.42
N LYS A 92 -7.24 -8.92 18.35
CA LYS A 92 -6.22 -8.89 17.28
C LYS A 92 -4.83 -9.15 17.85
N GLU A 93 -4.50 -10.42 18.04
CA GLU A 93 -3.23 -10.86 18.64
C GLU A 93 -1.97 -10.43 17.84
N ASP A 94 -2.13 -9.95 16.61
CA ASP A 94 -1.04 -9.37 15.81
C ASP A 94 -0.64 -7.95 16.24
N LEU A 95 -1.51 -7.25 16.97
CA LEU A 95 -1.26 -5.92 17.50
C LEU A 95 -0.70 -6.02 18.92
N CYS A 96 0.63 -6.03 19.03
CA CYS A 96 1.35 -6.13 20.29
C CYS A 96 2.41 -5.04 20.44
N VAL A 97 2.68 -4.67 21.70
CA VAL A 97 3.80 -3.81 22.10
C VAL A 97 4.60 -4.51 23.20
N ARG A 98 5.93 -4.50 23.07
CA ARG A 98 6.82 -5.02 24.12
C ARG A 98 7.03 -4.00 25.21
N ILE A 99 6.89 -4.44 26.46
CA ILE A 99 7.24 -3.71 27.67
C ILE A 99 8.76 -3.82 27.82
N LYS A 100 9.47 -2.70 27.75
CA LYS A 100 10.92 -2.61 27.97
C LYS A 100 11.23 -2.25 29.40
#